data_AF-A0A182T9Z6-F1
#
_entry.id   AF-A0A182T9Z6-F1
#
_cell.length_a   1.000
_cell.length_b   1.000
_cell.length_c   1.000
_cell.angle_alpha   90.00
_cell.angle_beta   90.00
_cell.angle_gamma   90.00
#
_symmetry.space_group_name_H-M   'P 1'
#
loop_
_entity.id
_entity.type
_entity.pdbx_description
1 polymer ?
#
loop_
_entity_poly.entity_id
_entity_poly.type
_entity_poly.pdbx_seq_one_letter_code
_entity_poly.pdbx_strand_id
1 'polypeptide(L)'
;MPGISWTVDPHNKLWFYPSDFRQRDTTFIDGLNFNHLKQLSGVTNGNGRQLDLIFGNSAAAAICDSVHRVPLAIIPEDTYHPALETCITVIASPSDRPSRLVLTRELNFRKLDNRKFIRLISTYDWSSLDAAPSIDEAVAKFTS
;
A
#
# COMPACT_ATOMS: atom_id res chain seq x y z
N MET A 1 7.11 12.06 6.45
CA MET A 1 6.87 13.33 5.74
C MET A 1 7.37 14.47 6.61
N PRO A 2 8.09 15.47 6.07
CA PRO A 2 8.72 16.45 6.94
C PRO A 2 7.76 17.59 7.28
N GLY A 3 7.04 17.46 8.40
CA GLY A 3 6.49 18.61 9.14
C GLY A 3 4.97 18.65 9.35
N ILE A 4 4.22 17.62 8.97
CA ILE A 4 2.80 17.53 9.31
C ILE A 4 2.68 16.87 10.68
N SER A 5 2.09 17.58 11.64
CA SER A 5 1.66 17.02 12.91
C SER A 5 0.24 16.50 12.78
N TRP A 6 -0.03 15.33 13.35
CA TRP A 6 -1.37 14.77 13.36
C TRP A 6 -1.89 14.67 14.79
N THR A 7 -3.19 14.83 14.96
CA THR A 7 -3.85 14.74 16.26
C THR A 7 -5.05 13.82 16.18
N VAL A 8 -5.28 13.08 17.26
CA VAL A 8 -6.40 12.15 17.39
C VAL A 8 -7.72 12.91 17.24
N ASP A 9 -8.61 12.40 16.39
CA ASP A 9 -9.96 12.95 16.24
C ASP A 9 -10.74 12.81 17.56
N PRO A 10 -11.32 13.90 18.11
CA PRO A 10 -11.99 13.89 19.40
C PRO A 10 -13.27 13.05 19.40
N HIS A 11 -13.86 12.81 18.23
CA HIS A 11 -15.07 12.02 18.05
C HIS A 11 -14.75 10.57 17.69
N ASN A 12 -13.58 10.30 17.11
CA ASN A 12 -13.15 8.94 16.79
C ASN A 12 -11.64 8.72 17.02
N LYS A 13 -11.31 7.99 18.08
CA LYS A 13 -9.92 7.69 18.46
C LYS A 13 -9.14 6.84 17.44
N LEU A 14 -9.81 6.28 16.44
CA LEU A 14 -9.19 5.48 15.38
C LEU A 14 -8.55 6.37 14.29
N TRP A 15 -8.86 7.66 14.26
CA TRP A 15 -8.44 8.55 13.17
C TRP A 15 -7.60 9.70 13.67
N PHE A 16 -6.78 10.21 12.76
CA PHE A 16 -5.93 11.35 12.97
C PHE A 16 -6.18 12.39 11.87
N TYR A 17 -6.20 13.66 12.25
CA TYR A 17 -6.32 14.80 11.35
C TYR A 17 -5.05 15.65 11.40
N PRO A 18 -4.70 16.36 10.31
CA PRO A 18 -3.54 17.23 10.30
C PRO A 18 -3.82 18.43 11.20
N SER A 19 -3.01 18.61 12.25
CA SER A 19 -3.16 19.66 13.26
C SER A 19 -2.17 20.80 13.10
N ASP A 20 -1.01 20.54 12.51
CA ASP A 20 -0.01 21.56 12.15
C ASP A 20 0.70 21.15 10.86
N PHE A 21 0.85 22.08 9.93
CA PHE A 21 1.50 21.86 8.64
C PHE A 21 1.91 23.18 8.01
N ARG A 22 2.90 23.15 7.12
CA ARG A 22 3.43 24.35 6.47
C ARG A 22 2.64 24.65 5.20
N GLN A 23 2.74 25.89 4.69
CA GLN A 23 2.09 26.31 3.43
C GLN A 23 2.45 25.40 2.24
N ARG A 24 3.64 24.81 2.22
CA ARG A 24 4.06 23.86 1.16
C ARG A 24 3.27 22.55 1.20
N ASP A 25 2.67 22.20 2.33
CA ASP A 25 1.95 20.95 2.55
C ASP A 25 0.45 21.10 2.21
N THR A 26 -0.03 22.34 1.98
CA THR A 26 -1.46 22.64 1.75
C THR A 26 -2.05 21.85 0.59
N THR A 27 -1.36 21.73 -0.56
CA THR A 27 -1.86 20.94 -1.70
C THR A 27 -2.07 19.47 -1.34
N PHE A 28 -1.20 18.91 -0.50
CA PHE A 28 -1.34 17.53 -0.04
C PHE A 28 -2.54 17.39 0.92
N ILE A 29 -2.67 18.29 1.89
CA ILE A 29 -3.80 18.33 2.83
C ILE A 29 -5.14 18.53 2.09
N ASP A 30 -5.18 19.43 1.11
CA ASP A 30 -6.35 19.66 0.27
C ASP A 30 -6.71 18.40 -0.52
N GLY A 31 -5.72 17.68 -1.04
CA GLY A 31 -5.92 16.39 -1.70
C GLY A 31 -6.52 15.34 -0.77
N LEU A 32 -6.05 15.25 0.47
CA LEU A 32 -6.64 14.35 1.47
C LEU A 32 -8.08 14.71 1.79
N ASN A 33 -8.34 15.99 2.04
CA ASN A 33 -9.69 16.50 2.35
C ASN A 33 -10.66 16.28 1.19
N PHE A 34 -10.23 16.58 -0.03
CA PHE A 34 -11.03 16.39 -1.25
C PHE A 34 -11.42 14.94 -1.47
N ASN A 35 -10.55 13.99 -1.14
CA ASN A 35 -10.82 12.56 -1.27
C ASN A 35 -11.42 11.93 -0.01
N HIS A 36 -11.77 12.75 1.00
CA HIS A 36 -12.26 12.29 2.30
C HIS A 36 -11.35 11.25 2.98
N LEU A 37 -10.03 11.39 2.78
CA LEU A 37 -9.02 10.49 3.34
C LEU A 37 -8.65 10.93 4.76
N LYS A 38 -8.63 9.97 5.68
CA LYS A 38 -8.20 10.14 7.06
C LYS A 38 -7.01 9.23 7.35
N GLN A 39 -6.08 9.71 8.17
CA GLN A 39 -4.95 8.91 8.62
C GLN A 39 -5.45 7.91 9.67
N LEU A 40 -5.19 6.62 9.45
CA LEU A 40 -5.59 5.52 10.32
C LEU A 40 -4.46 5.09 11.27
N SER A 41 -3.19 5.34 10.88
CA SER A 41 -2.04 4.94 11.69
C SER A 41 -1.58 6.06 12.61
N GLY A 42 -1.60 5.76 13.92
CA GLY A 42 -1.00 6.57 14.99
C GLY A 42 0.47 6.24 15.28
N VAL A 43 1.04 5.26 14.58
CA VAL A 43 2.33 4.67 14.96
C VAL A 43 3.49 5.59 14.60
N THR A 44 4.37 5.81 15.57
CA THR A 44 5.61 6.57 15.39
C THR A 44 6.79 5.66 15.06
N ASN A 45 7.85 6.19 14.45
CA ASN A 45 9.13 5.52 14.31
C ASN A 45 10.02 5.70 15.55
N GLY A 46 11.24 5.18 15.51
CA GLY A 46 12.22 5.31 16.59
C GLY A 46 12.64 6.75 16.92
N ASN A 47 12.33 7.71 16.05
CA ASN A 47 12.55 9.15 16.30
C ASN A 47 11.29 9.87 16.81
N GLY A 48 10.24 9.14 17.20
CA GLY A 48 8.98 9.71 17.67
C GLY A 48 8.18 10.41 16.57
N ARG A 49 8.54 10.24 15.29
CA ARG A 49 7.81 10.82 14.17
C ARG A 49 6.74 9.85 13.72
N GLN A 50 5.50 10.32 13.61
CA GLN A 50 4.41 9.52 13.08
C GLN A 50 4.71 9.13 11.63
N LEU A 51 4.53 7.85 11.32
CA LEU A 51 4.78 7.32 9.99
C LEU A 51 3.55 7.56 9.14
N ASP A 52 3.76 8.27 8.05
CA ASP A 52 2.82 8.29 6.94
C ASP A 52 3.02 6.92 6.24
N LEU A 53 2.02 6.10 5.93
CA LEU A 53 0.92 6.38 5.03
C LEU A 53 -0.12 5.23 5.17
N ILE A 54 -1.07 5.33 6.12
CA ILE A 54 -2.26 4.46 6.04
C ILE A 54 -3.47 5.37 6.05
N PHE A 55 -3.89 5.75 4.86
CA PHE A 55 -5.08 6.54 4.66
C PHE A 55 -6.26 5.65 4.30
N GLY A 56 -7.39 5.90 4.96
CA GLY A 56 -8.67 5.30 4.61
C GLY A 56 -9.70 6.39 4.41
N ASN A 57 -10.61 6.19 3.46
CA ASN A 57 -11.85 6.94 3.44
C ASN A 57 -12.79 6.42 4.56
N SER A 58 -13.93 7.08 4.77
CA SER A 58 -14.90 6.69 5.81
C SER A 58 -15.36 5.23 5.72
N ALA A 59 -15.40 4.64 4.52
CA ALA A 59 -15.79 3.23 4.34
C ALA A 59 -14.67 2.28 4.77
N ALA A 60 -13.42 2.54 4.36
CA ALA A 60 -12.25 1.77 4.80
C ALA A 60 -12.08 1.89 6.32
N ALA A 61 -12.26 3.08 6.86
CA ALA A 61 -12.23 3.36 8.29
C ALA A 61 -13.31 2.61 9.10
N ALA A 62 -14.42 2.20 8.48
CA ALA A 62 -15.47 1.44 9.15
C ALA A 62 -15.19 -0.07 9.21
N ILE A 63 -14.28 -0.57 8.36
CA ILE A 63 -13.96 -2.00 8.25
C ILE A 63 -12.54 -2.34 8.70
N CYS A 64 -11.66 -1.34 8.80
CA CYS A 64 -10.31 -1.49 9.32
C CYS A 64 -10.28 -1.28 10.83
N ASP A 65 -9.61 -2.20 11.53
CA ASP A 65 -9.27 -2.03 12.94
C ASP A 65 -8.12 -1.03 13.12
N SER A 66 -7.80 -0.71 14.38
CA SER A 66 -6.67 0.15 14.73
C SER A 66 -5.34 -0.42 14.23
N VAL A 67 -4.57 0.40 13.53
CA VAL A 67 -3.19 0.07 13.14
C VAL A 67 -2.29 0.13 14.36
N HIS A 68 -1.49 -0.91 14.58
CA HIS A 68 -0.53 -1.01 15.67
C HIS A 68 0.82 -1.53 15.17
N ARG A 69 1.86 -1.44 16.01
CA ARG A 69 3.14 -2.11 15.71
C ARG A 69 2.96 -3.61 15.83
N VAL A 70 3.62 -4.36 14.95
CA VAL A 70 3.65 -5.82 15.02
C VAL A 70 4.28 -6.23 16.36
N PRO A 71 3.63 -7.09 17.16
CA PRO A 71 4.16 -7.50 18.47
C PRO A 71 5.38 -8.43 18.37
N LEU A 72 5.52 -9.14 17.26
CA LEU A 72 6.64 -10.06 16.99
C LEU A 72 7.17 -9.89 15.56
N ALA A 73 8.31 -9.23 15.41
CA ALA A 73 8.95 -9.06 14.11
C ALA A 73 9.66 -10.35 13.67
N ILE A 74 9.45 -10.77 12.43
CA ILE A 74 10.09 -11.96 11.83
C ILE A 74 11.58 -11.67 11.50
N ILE A 75 11.91 -10.40 11.30
CA ILE A 75 13.24 -9.88 11.04
C ILE A 75 13.54 -8.72 12.00
N PRO A 76 14.82 -8.37 12.22
CA PRO A 76 15.16 -7.17 12.96
C PRO A 76 14.46 -5.93 12.38
N GLU A 77 13.80 -5.17 13.24
CA GLU A 77 12.96 -4.05 12.84
C GLU A 77 13.81 -2.82 12.46
N ASP A 78 13.45 -2.14 11.37
CA ASP A 78 14.05 -0.87 10.99
C ASP A 78 13.57 0.24 11.95
N THR A 79 14.52 1.00 12.52
CA THR A 79 14.24 2.13 13.42
C THR A 79 13.37 3.21 12.77
N TYR A 80 13.45 3.37 11.45
CA TYR A 80 12.69 4.36 10.69
C TYR A 80 11.37 3.80 10.18
N HIS A 81 11.24 2.48 10.04
CA HIS A 81 10.11 1.81 9.39
C HIS A 81 9.66 0.60 10.23
N PRO A 82 9.03 0.82 11.39
CA PRO A 82 8.45 -0.25 12.19
C PRO A 82 7.41 -1.03 11.40
N ALA A 83 7.36 -2.33 11.66
CA ALA A 83 6.38 -3.21 11.08
C ALA A 83 4.99 -2.91 11.68
N LEU A 84 3.98 -2.83 10.81
CA LEU A 84 2.61 -2.50 11.19
C LEU A 84 1.67 -3.68 11.01
N GLU A 85 0.75 -3.86 11.94
CA GLU A 85 -0.33 -4.83 11.90
C GLU A 85 -1.68 -4.08 11.87
N THR A 86 -2.58 -4.54 11.01
CA THR A 86 -3.97 -4.07 10.93
C THR A 86 -4.85 -5.22 10.48
N CYS A 87 -6.08 -5.26 11.00
CA CYS A 87 -7.10 -6.19 10.54
C CYS A 87 -8.07 -5.45 9.62
N ILE A 88 -8.44 -6.08 8.51
CA ILE A 88 -9.47 -5.58 7.59
C ILE A 88 -10.59 -6.61 7.60
N THR A 89 -11.74 -6.23 8.17
CA THR A 89 -12.89 -7.12 8.22
C THR A 89 -13.56 -7.13 6.85
N VAL A 90 -13.37 -8.23 6.12
CA VAL A 90 -14.10 -8.48 4.86
C VAL A 90 -15.44 -9.11 5.21
N ILE A 91 -16.49 -8.29 5.29
CA ILE A 91 -17.86 -8.79 5.42
C ILE A 91 -18.27 -9.36 4.06
N ALA A 92 -17.97 -10.64 3.85
CA ALA A 92 -18.50 -11.37 2.71
C ALA A 92 -20.01 -11.58 2.95
N SER A 93 -20.84 -10.81 2.27
CA SER A 93 -22.27 -11.15 2.15
C SER A 93 -22.36 -12.52 1.48
N PRO A 94 -23.04 -13.53 2.05
CA PRO A 94 -23.21 -14.85 1.41
C PRO A 94 -23.96 -14.80 0.08
N SER A 95 -24.50 -13.64 -0.28
CA SER A 95 -25.31 -13.38 -1.46
C SER A 95 -24.68 -12.22 -2.23
N ASP A 96 -23.68 -12.58 -3.01
CA ASP A 96 -23.41 -12.11 -4.37
C ASP A 96 -21.96 -12.49 -4.65
N ARG A 97 -21.74 -13.75 -5.09
CA ARG A 97 -20.76 -13.90 -6.16
C ARG A 97 -21.23 -12.90 -7.20
N PRO A 98 -20.52 -11.79 -7.51
CA PRO A 98 -20.87 -11.02 -8.68
C PRO A 98 -20.95 -12.06 -9.78
N SER A 99 -22.11 -12.15 -10.43
CA SER A 99 -22.41 -13.10 -11.48
C SER A 99 -21.55 -12.76 -12.68
N ARG A 100 -20.22 -12.83 -12.55
CA ARG A 100 -19.26 -12.32 -13.51
C ARG A 100 -19.78 -11.01 -14.08
N LEU A 101 -19.84 -9.96 -13.24
CA LEU A 101 -20.03 -8.60 -13.77
C LEU A 101 -19.03 -8.49 -14.92
N VAL A 102 -19.55 -8.40 -16.13
CA VAL A 102 -18.76 -8.22 -17.34
C VAL A 102 -18.03 -6.92 -17.09
N LEU A 103 -16.77 -7.03 -16.65
CA LEU A 103 -15.86 -5.90 -16.61
C LEU A 103 -15.85 -5.36 -18.04
N THR A 104 -16.52 -4.23 -18.26
CA THR A 104 -16.43 -3.50 -19.54
C THR A 104 -15.04 -2.91 -19.77
N ARG A 105 -14.16 -3.02 -18.78
CA ARG A 105 -12.72 -3.15 -19.02
C ARG A 105 -12.31 -4.61 -18.92
N GLU A 106 -12.53 -5.35 -20.00
CA GLU A 106 -11.62 -6.43 -20.32
C GLU A 106 -10.22 -5.81 -20.32
N LEU A 107 -9.40 -6.11 -19.31
CA LEU A 107 -7.96 -6.04 -19.51
C LEU A 107 -7.72 -6.83 -20.80
N ASN A 108 -7.23 -6.15 -21.83
CA ASN A 108 -7.34 -6.61 -23.21
C ASN A 108 -6.27 -7.68 -23.49
N PHE A 109 -6.24 -8.73 -22.66
CA PHE A 109 -5.41 -9.92 -22.84
C PHE A 109 -5.74 -10.65 -24.13
N ARG A 110 -6.90 -10.38 -24.74
CA ARG A 110 -7.23 -10.82 -26.11
C ARG A 110 -6.27 -10.28 -27.18
N LYS A 111 -5.60 -9.15 -26.93
CA LYS A 111 -4.56 -8.61 -27.83
C LYS A 111 -3.17 -9.20 -27.56
N LEU A 112 -2.99 -9.96 -26.47
CA LEU A 112 -1.73 -10.66 -26.22
C LEU A 112 -1.66 -11.84 -27.20
N ASP A 113 -0.74 -11.75 -28.16
CA ASP A 113 -0.39 -12.88 -29.00
C ASP A 113 0.35 -13.91 -28.14
N ASN A 114 -0.43 -14.85 -27.58
CA ASN A 114 0.08 -15.89 -26.70
C ASN A 114 1.14 -16.76 -27.37
N ARG A 115 1.05 -16.96 -28.69
CA ARG A 115 2.07 -17.74 -29.42
C ARG A 115 3.37 -16.97 -29.50
N LYS A 116 3.31 -15.68 -29.81
CA LYS A 116 4.50 -14.81 -29.80
C LYS A 116 5.10 -14.69 -28.41
N PHE A 117 4.27 -14.53 -27.37
CA PHE A 117 4.72 -14.44 -25.98
C PHE A 117 5.40 -15.73 -25.51
N ILE A 118 4.77 -16.89 -25.71
CA ILE A 118 5.35 -18.20 -25.37
C ILE A 118 6.65 -18.41 -26.14
N ARG A 119 6.68 -18.10 -27.44
CA ARG A 119 7.91 -18.20 -28.24
C ARG A 119 9.01 -17.30 -27.70
N LEU A 120 8.69 -16.05 -27.36
CA LEU A 120 9.68 -15.12 -26.79
C LEU A 120 10.25 -15.67 -25.48
N ILE A 121 9.41 -16.18 -24.57
CA ILE A 121 9.88 -16.81 -23.32
C ILE A 121 10.74 -18.04 -23.60
N SER A 122 10.32 -18.92 -24.51
CA SER A 122 11.01 -20.19 -24.76
C SER A 122 12.31 -20.03 -25.55
N THR A 123 12.47 -18.93 -26.28
CA THR A 123 13.68 -18.65 -27.09
C THR A 123 14.61 -17.63 -26.44
N TYR A 124 14.16 -16.99 -25.36
CA TYR A 124 15.02 -16.11 -24.59
C TYR A 124 16.11 -16.92 -23.89
N ASP A 125 17.34 -16.43 -23.95
CA ASP A 125 18.47 -17.07 -23.31
C ASP A 125 18.49 -16.72 -21.81
N TRP A 126 18.05 -17.69 -21.01
CA TRP A 126 18.00 -17.57 -19.55
C TRP A 126 19.34 -17.90 -18.88
N SER A 127 20.38 -18.32 -19.61
CA SER A 127 21.69 -18.68 -19.02
C SER A 127 22.36 -17.52 -18.28
N SER A 128 21.99 -16.28 -18.62
CA SER A 128 22.42 -15.07 -17.92
C SER A 128 21.96 -15.00 -16.45
N LEU A 129 20.93 -15.77 -16.08
CA LEU A 129 20.45 -15.96 -14.70
C LEU A 129 21.31 -16.94 -13.92
N ASP A 130 21.86 -17.98 -14.55
CA ASP A 130 22.69 -18.99 -13.88
C ASP A 130 24.02 -18.40 -13.37
N ALA A 131 24.49 -17.34 -14.04
CA ALA A 131 25.67 -16.58 -13.64
C ALA A 131 25.37 -15.47 -12.63
N ALA A 132 24.10 -15.24 -12.25
CA ALA A 132 23.73 -14.20 -11.30
C ALA A 132 23.86 -14.73 -9.86
N PRO A 133 24.69 -14.10 -9.00
CA PRO A 133 24.89 -14.53 -7.62
C PRO A 133 23.69 -14.20 -6.70
N SER A 134 22.76 -13.35 -7.15
CA SER A 134 21.55 -13.00 -6.41
C SER A 134 20.37 -12.67 -7.34
N ILE A 135 19.15 -12.74 -6.77
CA ILE A 135 17.91 -12.37 -7.48
C ILE A 135 17.93 -10.88 -7.86
N ASP A 136 18.46 -10.02 -6.99
CA ASP A 136 18.51 -8.58 -7.25
C ASP A 136 19.43 -8.24 -8.44
N GLU A 137 20.58 -8.91 -8.55
CA GLU A 137 21.47 -8.76 -9.71
C GLU A 137 20.89 -9.38 -10.99
N ALA A 138 20.14 -10.47 -10.88
CA ALA A 138 19.41 -11.03 -12.00
C ALA A 138 18.35 -10.04 -12.53
N VAL A 139 17.58 -9.41 -11.64
CA VAL A 139 16.52 -8.44 -11.99
C VAL A 139 17.10 -7.18 -12.62
N ALA A 140 18.25 -6.69 -12.13
CA ALA A 140 18.91 -5.50 -12.67
C ALA A 140 19.28 -5.63 -14.17
N LYS A 141 19.55 -6.84 -14.66
CA LYS A 141 19.86 -7.09 -16.08
C LYS A 141 18.66 -6.96 -17.02
N PHE A 142 17.43 -6.99 -16.50
CA PHE A 142 16.21 -6.83 -17.31
C PHE A 142 15.69 -5.39 -17.34
N THR A 143 16.19 -4.53 -16.45
CA THR A 143 15.71 -3.15 -16.28
C THR A 143 16.69 -2.07 -16.78
N SER A 144 17.87 -2.47 -17.25
CA SER A 144 18.83 -1.62 -17.97
C SER A 144 18.50 -1.51 -19.46
#